data_AF-A0A2G9SLI6-F1
#
_entry.id   AF-A0A2G9SLI6-F1
#
_cell.length_a   1.000
_cell.length_b   1.000
_cell.length_c   1.000
_cell.angle_alpha   90.00
_cell.angle_beta   90.00
_cell.angle_gamma   90.00
#
_symmetry.space_group_name_H-M   'P 1'
#
loop_
_entity.id
_entity.type
_entity.pdbx_description
1 polymer ?
#
loop_
_entity_poly.entity_id
_entity_poly.type
_entity_poly.pdbx_seq_one_letter_code
_entity_poly.pdbx_strand_id
1 'polypeptide(L)'
;TVITCMATLKKNMADEDAVCCLVIGTESAEIFILDPEAFTILTRVSLPSVPTLLDVNGQYDIEYRVTVACRNGNVYILRRDSKRPKYSIELSAQVVGLVRVQKNIIIGTSQETLHGYSQKGKRLWTVTLPASIMTMSLLEQKSRSIQAVLVGLKNLEVHLYRDKNLLSVISTPDIVTSLCFGRYGREDDTLIMTTKGGGLIIKILKRTAQFEEKDTSSGPPIGQSIKLNVPKKTKLYVDQTLRERENAVELWSKANFSLSPLTIRKSNVRF
;
A
#
# COMPACT_ATOMS: atom_id res chain seq x y z
N THR A 1 -4.91 32.35 5.43
CA THR A 1 -5.03 30.95 4.97
C THR A 1 -3.70 30.47 4.45
N VAL A 2 -3.27 29.26 4.79
CA VAL A 2 -1.96 28.67 4.39
C VAL A 2 -2.16 27.64 3.27
N ILE A 3 -1.23 27.56 2.32
CA ILE A 3 -1.23 26.57 1.25
C ILE A 3 -0.64 25.26 1.77
N THR A 4 -1.30 24.13 1.50
CA THR A 4 -0.86 22.80 1.97
C THR A 4 -0.30 21.94 0.85
N CYS A 5 -0.83 22.04 -0.37
CA CYS A 5 -0.39 21.27 -1.51
C CYS A 5 -0.67 22.01 -2.83
N MET A 6 0.08 21.66 -3.87
CA MET A 6 -0.04 22.26 -5.20
C MET A 6 0.29 21.28 -6.33
N ALA A 7 -0.36 21.42 -7.48
CA ALA A 7 0.05 20.77 -8.73
C ALA A 7 -0.44 21.58 -9.95
N THR A 8 -0.12 21.08 -11.12
CA THR A 8 -0.40 21.70 -12.41
C THR A 8 -1.51 20.95 -13.16
N LEU A 9 -2.45 21.70 -13.74
CA LEU A 9 -3.49 21.21 -14.63
C LEU A 9 -3.28 21.81 -16.02
N LYS A 10 -3.24 21.00 -17.08
CA LYS A 10 -3.14 21.56 -18.44
C LYS A 10 -4.40 22.38 -18.76
N LYS A 11 -4.26 23.57 -19.35
CA LYS A 11 -5.40 24.45 -19.65
C LYS A 11 -6.21 23.89 -20.83
N ASN A 12 -5.60 23.83 -22.01
CA ASN A 12 -6.30 23.52 -23.28
C ASN A 12 -5.72 22.32 -24.03
N MET A 13 -4.39 22.25 -24.14
CA MET A 13 -3.71 21.22 -24.92
C MET A 13 -3.13 20.13 -24.01
N ALA A 14 -3.03 18.91 -24.53
CA ALA A 14 -2.45 17.78 -23.80
C ALA A 14 -0.92 17.72 -23.89
N ASP A 15 -0.29 18.63 -24.62
CA ASP A 15 1.15 18.64 -24.89
C ASP A 15 1.97 18.99 -23.65
N GLU A 16 3.25 18.64 -23.65
CA GLU A 16 4.18 18.92 -22.53
C GLU A 16 4.41 20.43 -22.36
N ASP A 17 4.49 21.17 -23.47
CA ASP A 17 4.72 22.62 -23.47
C ASP A 17 3.44 23.45 -23.32
N ALA A 18 2.30 22.80 -23.06
CA ALA A 18 1.02 23.46 -22.92
C ALA A 18 0.95 24.32 -21.64
N VAL A 19 0.27 25.46 -21.74
CA VAL A 19 0.01 26.32 -20.59
C VAL A 19 -0.75 25.55 -19.50
N CYS A 20 -0.25 25.64 -18.27
CA CYS A 20 -0.82 24.93 -17.12
C CYS A 20 -1.43 25.90 -16.11
N CYS A 21 -2.67 25.64 -15.70
CA CYS A 21 -3.30 26.26 -14.55
C CYS A 21 -2.70 25.70 -13.25
N LEU A 22 -2.59 26.54 -12.22
CA LEU A 22 -2.13 26.12 -10.90
C LEU A 22 -3.32 25.65 -10.05
N VAL A 23 -3.23 24.45 -9.50
CA VAL A 23 -4.20 23.87 -8.57
C VAL A 23 -3.61 23.92 -7.17
N ILE A 24 -4.32 24.54 -6.23
CA ILE A 24 -3.85 24.82 -4.87
C ILE A 24 -4.84 24.27 -3.85
N GLY A 25 -4.34 23.47 -2.91
CA GLY A 25 -5.05 23.10 -1.69
C GLY A 25 -4.64 23.98 -0.50
N THR A 26 -5.61 24.30 0.34
CA THR A 26 -5.40 25.22 1.48
C THR A 26 -5.88 24.65 2.80
N GLU A 27 -5.32 25.19 3.89
CA GLU A 27 -5.69 24.85 5.28
C GLU A 27 -7.17 25.14 5.60
N SER A 28 -7.83 26.00 4.82
CA SER A 28 -9.26 26.30 4.96
C SER A 28 -10.19 25.23 4.37
N ALA A 29 -9.67 24.05 4.01
CA ALA A 29 -10.39 22.97 3.33
C ALA A 29 -10.98 23.40 1.98
N GLU A 30 -10.20 24.17 1.21
CA GLU A 30 -10.60 24.65 -0.12
C GLU A 30 -9.54 24.33 -1.16
N ILE A 31 -10.01 24.04 -2.38
CA ILE A 31 -9.21 23.90 -3.59
C ILE A 31 -9.48 25.09 -4.52
N PHE A 32 -8.41 25.71 -4.99
CA PHE A 32 -8.44 26.78 -5.97
C PHE A 32 -7.76 26.34 -7.26
N ILE A 33 -8.32 26.72 -8.40
CA ILE A 33 -7.65 26.64 -9.70
C ILE A 33 -7.47 28.08 -10.18
N LEU A 34 -6.23 28.46 -10.44
CA LEU A 34 -5.87 29.81 -10.86
C LEU A 34 -5.63 29.90 -12.36
N ASP A 35 -5.94 31.06 -12.92
CA ASP A 35 -5.57 31.39 -14.30
C ASP A 35 -4.04 31.57 -14.42
N PRO A 36 -3.40 30.96 -15.42
CA PRO A 36 -1.95 31.03 -15.61
C PRO A 36 -1.42 32.43 -15.92
N GLU A 37 -2.24 33.33 -16.47
CA GLU A 37 -1.79 34.66 -16.91
C GLU A 37 -2.24 35.75 -15.93
N ALA A 38 -3.53 35.74 -15.56
CA ALA A 38 -4.11 36.78 -14.72
C ALA A 38 -4.01 36.48 -13.21
N PHE A 39 -3.63 35.26 -12.82
CA PHE A 39 -3.61 34.76 -11.44
C PHE A 39 -4.95 34.95 -10.69
N THR A 40 -6.04 35.06 -11.42
CA THR A 40 -7.40 35.13 -10.89
C THR A 40 -7.92 33.74 -10.56
N ILE A 41 -8.89 33.66 -9.64
CA ILE A 41 -9.50 32.37 -9.26
C ILE A 41 -10.50 31.98 -10.35
N LEU A 42 -10.17 30.92 -11.09
CA LEU A 42 -11.06 30.34 -12.10
C LEU A 42 -12.12 29.43 -11.48
N THR A 43 -11.70 28.59 -10.51
CA THR A 43 -12.59 27.66 -9.82
C THR A 43 -12.25 27.62 -8.33
N ARG A 44 -13.30 27.59 -7.50
CA ARG A 44 -13.23 27.37 -6.05
C ARG A 44 -14.13 26.21 -5.65
N VAL A 45 -13.58 25.25 -4.93
CA VAL A 45 -14.32 24.09 -4.40
C VAL A 45 -14.04 23.91 -2.92
N SER A 46 -15.09 23.79 -2.12
CA SER A 46 -14.98 23.47 -0.69
C SER A 46 -14.96 21.96 -0.49
N LEU A 47 -14.05 21.49 0.35
CA LEU A 47 -13.89 20.09 0.72
C LEU A 47 -14.38 19.84 2.15
N PRO A 48 -14.76 18.60 2.50
CA PRO A 48 -15.13 18.26 3.88
C PRO A 48 -13.96 18.29 4.87
N SER A 49 -12.71 18.30 4.40
CA SER A 49 -11.51 18.29 5.23
C SER A 49 -10.31 18.88 4.48
N VAL A 50 -9.25 19.19 5.23
CA VAL A 50 -8.05 19.86 4.72
C VAL A 50 -7.30 18.95 3.73
N PRO A 51 -7.01 19.40 2.50
CA PRO A 51 -6.24 18.66 1.52
C PRO A 51 -4.76 18.56 1.93
N THR A 52 -4.15 17.40 1.72
CA THR A 52 -2.72 17.13 2.00
C THR A 52 -1.95 16.75 0.75
N LEU A 53 -2.54 15.95 -0.12
CA LEU A 53 -1.95 15.50 -1.37
C LEU A 53 -2.97 15.63 -2.49
N LEU A 54 -2.49 15.86 -3.69
CA LEU A 54 -3.35 15.99 -4.87
C LEU A 54 -2.70 15.34 -6.08
N ASP A 55 -3.56 14.80 -6.94
CA ASP A 55 -3.23 14.32 -8.27
C ASP A 55 -4.23 14.93 -9.25
N VAL A 56 -3.72 15.38 -10.38
CA VAL A 56 -4.50 16.13 -11.37
C VAL A 56 -4.39 15.42 -12.71
N ASN A 57 -5.52 15.31 -13.41
CA ASN A 57 -5.59 14.69 -14.72
C ASN A 57 -6.56 15.44 -15.64
N GLY A 58 -6.24 15.49 -16.94
CA GLY A 58 -7.09 16.07 -17.98
C GLY A 58 -6.72 17.50 -18.34
N GLN A 59 -7.65 18.20 -18.99
CA GLN A 59 -7.52 19.60 -19.39
C GLN A 59 -8.65 20.44 -18.78
N TYR A 60 -8.32 21.66 -18.36
CA TYR A 60 -9.27 22.58 -17.72
C TYR A 60 -10.48 22.89 -18.61
N ASP A 61 -10.25 23.26 -19.88
CA ASP A 61 -11.32 23.68 -20.81
C ASP A 61 -12.17 22.50 -21.35
N ILE A 62 -11.66 21.26 -21.26
CA ILE A 62 -12.28 20.05 -21.81
C ILE A 62 -12.92 19.22 -20.68
N GLU A 63 -12.15 18.35 -20.04
CA GLU A 63 -12.55 17.58 -18.87
C GLU A 63 -11.32 17.39 -17.99
N TYR A 64 -11.46 17.71 -16.70
CA TYR A 64 -10.43 17.44 -15.71
C TYR A 64 -10.99 16.71 -14.50
N ARG A 65 -10.08 16.06 -13.79
CA ARG A 65 -10.32 15.41 -12.50
C ARG A 65 -9.20 15.78 -11.55
N VAL A 66 -9.59 16.14 -10.33
CA VAL A 66 -8.65 16.38 -9.25
C VAL A 66 -8.94 15.37 -8.17
N THR A 67 -7.99 14.48 -7.91
CA THR A 67 -8.03 13.54 -6.81
C THR A 67 -7.32 14.18 -5.63
N VAL A 68 -7.99 14.29 -4.49
CA VAL A 68 -7.50 15.00 -3.32
C VAL A 68 -7.53 14.06 -2.12
N ALA A 69 -6.38 13.81 -1.51
CA ALA A 69 -6.33 13.16 -0.21
C ALA A 69 -6.41 14.21 0.90
N CYS A 70 -7.21 13.93 1.92
CA CYS A 70 -7.44 14.84 3.04
C CYS A 70 -6.95 14.27 4.38
N ARG A 71 -6.75 15.16 5.37
CA ARG A 71 -6.28 14.78 6.73
C ARG A 71 -7.21 13.84 7.47
N ASN A 72 -8.50 13.82 7.14
CA ASN A 72 -9.48 12.91 7.72
C ASN A 72 -9.35 11.45 7.24
N GLY A 73 -8.35 11.12 6.42
CA GLY A 73 -8.17 9.77 5.88
C GLY A 73 -9.08 9.44 4.69
N ASN A 74 -9.79 10.43 4.14
CA ASN A 74 -10.63 10.24 2.97
C ASN A 74 -9.98 10.83 1.72
N VAL A 75 -10.26 10.22 0.57
CA VAL A 75 -9.88 10.72 -0.74
C VAL A 75 -11.12 11.16 -1.51
N TYR A 76 -11.10 12.38 -2.01
CA TYR A 76 -12.19 13.00 -2.74
C TYR A 76 -11.80 13.18 -4.20
N ILE A 77 -12.72 12.82 -5.12
CA ILE A 77 -12.51 13.01 -6.56
C ILE A 77 -13.43 14.13 -7.03
N LEU A 78 -12.84 15.24 -7.44
CA LEU A 78 -13.51 16.38 -8.04
C LEU A 78 -13.56 16.17 -9.56
N ARG A 79 -14.68 16.56 -10.17
CA ARG A 79 -14.80 16.70 -11.63
C ARG A 79 -15.06 18.15 -11.98
N ARG A 80 -14.80 18.49 -13.25
CA ARG A 80 -15.23 19.75 -13.86
C ARG A 80 -16.69 20.09 -13.49
N ASP A 81 -16.94 21.36 -13.21
CA ASP A 81 -18.23 21.98 -12.87
C ASP A 81 -18.93 21.42 -11.61
N SER A 82 -18.28 20.54 -10.85
CA SER A 82 -18.83 19.98 -9.62
C SER A 82 -18.42 20.82 -8.41
N LYS A 83 -19.38 21.52 -7.79
CA LYS A 83 -19.14 22.30 -6.55
C LYS A 83 -18.88 21.43 -5.32
N ARG A 84 -19.16 20.13 -5.40
CA ARG A 84 -18.94 19.13 -4.35
C ARG A 84 -18.17 17.94 -4.92
N PRO A 85 -17.42 17.21 -4.07
CA PRO A 85 -16.81 15.95 -4.48
C PRO A 85 -17.83 14.99 -5.10
N LYS A 86 -17.50 14.43 -6.27
CA LYS A 86 -18.36 13.46 -6.95
C LYS A 86 -18.26 12.07 -6.35
N TYR A 87 -17.05 11.70 -5.93
CA TYR A 87 -16.78 10.43 -5.27
C TYR A 87 -15.98 10.67 -3.99
N SER A 88 -16.27 9.87 -2.97
CA SER A 88 -15.50 9.77 -1.74
C SER A 88 -15.02 8.34 -1.57
N ILE A 89 -13.73 8.18 -1.29
CA ILE A 89 -13.12 6.92 -0.90
C ILE A 89 -12.77 7.06 0.57
N GLU A 90 -13.36 6.20 1.39
CA GLU A 90 -13.02 6.11 2.81
C GLU A 90 -11.91 5.08 3.00
N LEU A 91 -10.87 5.47 3.73
CA LEU A 91 -9.73 4.60 4.05
C LEU A 91 -9.70 4.35 5.56
N SER A 92 -9.12 3.22 5.95
CA SER A 92 -8.95 2.83 7.36
C SER A 92 -7.85 3.62 8.09
N ALA A 93 -7.05 4.40 7.36
CA ALA A 93 -5.84 5.04 7.85
C ALA A 93 -5.49 6.30 7.05
N GLN A 94 -4.53 7.08 7.55
CA GLN A 94 -4.08 8.30 6.89
C GLN A 94 -3.34 7.99 5.58
N VAL A 95 -3.55 8.85 4.59
CA VAL A 95 -2.87 8.76 3.30
C VAL A 95 -1.45 9.30 3.43
N VAL A 96 -0.47 8.47 3.08
CA VAL A 96 0.96 8.82 3.05
C VAL A 96 1.40 9.21 1.64
N GLY A 97 0.82 8.57 0.62
CA GLY A 97 1.14 8.87 -0.77
C GLY A 97 -0.05 8.65 -1.69
N LEU A 98 -0.11 9.46 -2.74
CA LEU A 98 -1.15 9.44 -3.78
C LEU A 98 -0.44 9.51 -5.12
N VAL A 99 -0.56 8.47 -5.94
CA VAL A 99 0.06 8.39 -7.26
C VAL A 99 -0.94 7.83 -8.25
N ARG A 100 -1.10 8.48 -9.40
CA ARG A 100 -1.90 7.95 -10.49
C ARG A 100 -1.02 7.17 -11.46
N VAL A 101 -1.43 5.94 -11.76
CA VAL A 101 -0.79 5.06 -12.75
C VAL A 101 -1.85 4.74 -13.80
N GLN A 102 -1.66 5.21 -15.02
CA GLN A 102 -2.64 5.10 -16.12
C GLN A 102 -4.05 5.59 -15.70
N LYS A 103 -5.00 4.65 -15.56
CA LYS A 103 -6.39 4.88 -15.16
C LYS A 103 -6.65 4.56 -13.69
N ASN A 104 -5.65 4.11 -12.95
CA ASN A 104 -5.79 3.69 -11.57
C ASN A 104 -5.17 4.74 -10.64
N ILE A 105 -5.81 4.93 -9.49
CA ILE A 105 -5.35 5.78 -8.41
C ILE A 105 -4.74 4.85 -7.37
N ILE A 106 -3.45 5.01 -7.09
CA ILE A 106 -2.72 4.22 -6.11
C ILE A 106 -2.57 5.06 -4.84
N ILE A 107 -2.97 4.48 -3.72
CA ILE A 107 -2.97 5.13 -2.41
C ILE A 107 -2.13 4.29 -1.46
N GLY A 108 -1.10 4.89 -0.88
CA GLY A 108 -0.36 4.30 0.23
C GLY A 108 -0.89 4.83 1.55
N THR A 109 -1.15 3.93 2.50
CA THR A 109 -1.64 4.31 3.85
C THR A 109 -0.58 4.11 4.92
N SER A 110 -0.79 4.73 6.08
CA SER A 110 0.05 4.55 7.27
C SER A 110 -0.03 3.16 7.89
N GLN A 111 -0.94 2.28 7.43
CA GLN A 111 -1.06 0.88 7.85
C GLN A 111 -0.23 -0.07 6.98
N GLU A 112 0.79 0.44 6.29
CA GLU A 112 1.72 -0.38 5.49
C GLU A 112 0.99 -1.12 4.35
N THR A 113 -0.09 -0.52 3.83
CA THR A 113 -0.87 -1.06 2.72
C THR A 113 -0.84 -0.13 1.51
N LEU A 114 -0.79 -0.74 0.34
CA LEU A 114 -0.96 -0.10 -0.95
C LEU A 114 -2.30 -0.51 -1.54
N HIS A 115 -3.13 0.45 -1.89
CA HIS A 115 -4.45 0.20 -2.48
C HIS A 115 -4.51 0.75 -3.90
N GLY A 116 -5.00 -0.07 -4.83
CA GLY A 116 -5.35 0.38 -6.18
C GLY A 116 -6.84 0.65 -6.28
N TYR A 117 -7.22 1.85 -6.74
CA TYR A 117 -8.59 2.27 -6.97
C TYR A 117 -8.81 2.64 -8.44
N SER A 118 -10.02 2.42 -8.93
CA SER A 118 -10.44 3.00 -10.21
C SER A 118 -10.69 4.51 -10.08
N GLN A 119 -10.72 5.24 -11.21
CA GLN A 119 -11.10 6.67 -11.22
C GLN A 119 -12.53 6.97 -10.72
N LYS A 120 -13.35 5.95 -10.51
CA LYS A 120 -14.71 6.06 -9.94
C LYS A 120 -14.74 5.76 -8.44
N GLY A 121 -13.60 5.45 -7.83
CA GLY A 121 -13.51 5.13 -6.40
C GLY A 121 -13.74 3.66 -6.01
N LYS A 122 -13.97 2.76 -6.97
CA LYS A 122 -14.03 1.31 -6.68
C LYS A 122 -12.62 0.78 -6.38
N ARG A 123 -12.44 0.10 -5.24
CA ARG A 123 -11.21 -0.62 -4.87
C ARG A 123 -10.99 -1.82 -5.81
N LEU A 124 -9.81 -1.91 -6.40
CA LEU A 124 -9.40 -2.96 -7.34
C LEU A 124 -8.59 -4.05 -6.63
N TRP A 125 -7.57 -3.64 -5.86
CA TRP A 125 -6.67 -4.56 -5.17
C TRP A 125 -6.05 -3.90 -3.93
N THR A 126 -5.42 -4.71 -3.09
CA THR A 126 -4.67 -4.26 -1.91
C THR A 126 -3.45 -5.16 -1.71
N VAL A 127 -2.30 -4.55 -1.42
CA VAL A 127 -1.05 -5.23 -1.14
C VAL A 127 -0.53 -4.76 0.21
N THR A 128 -0.12 -5.70 1.06
CA THR A 128 0.58 -5.40 2.31
C THR A 128 2.07 -5.28 2.03
N LEU A 129 2.68 -4.24 2.57
CA LEU A 129 4.10 -3.93 2.42
C LEU A 129 4.86 -4.45 3.65
N PRO A 130 6.17 -4.75 3.51
CA PRO A 130 6.95 -5.29 4.62
C PRO A 130 7.34 -4.24 5.69
N ALA A 131 7.14 -2.95 5.40
CA ALA A 131 7.47 -1.85 6.29
C ALA A 131 6.65 -0.59 5.96
N SER A 132 6.72 0.40 6.84
CA SER A 132 6.00 1.67 6.68
C SER A 132 6.46 2.46 5.46
N ILE A 133 5.50 3.03 4.74
CA ILE A 133 5.73 3.87 3.56
C ILE A 133 6.30 5.22 4.02
N MET A 134 7.39 5.64 3.40
CA MET A 134 8.02 6.95 3.62
C MET A 134 7.71 7.92 2.48
N THR A 135 7.69 7.43 1.24
CA THR A 135 7.45 8.26 0.06
C THR A 135 6.98 7.40 -1.12
N MET A 136 6.27 8.02 -2.06
CA MET A 136 5.77 7.36 -3.26
C MET A 136 5.97 8.26 -4.47
N SER A 137 6.24 7.66 -5.63
CA SER A 137 6.39 8.41 -6.89
C SER A 137 6.00 7.55 -8.09
N LEU A 138 5.63 8.21 -9.18
CA LEU A 138 5.36 7.54 -10.46
C LEU A 138 6.70 7.23 -11.15
N LEU A 139 6.88 5.99 -11.58
CA LEU A 139 7.86 5.63 -12.59
C LEU A 139 7.14 5.55 -13.93
N GLU A 140 7.46 6.46 -14.84
CA GLU A 140 6.95 6.47 -16.21
C GLU A 140 8.10 6.44 -17.20
N GLN A 141 8.30 5.29 -17.83
CA GLN A 141 9.29 5.11 -18.88
C GLN A 141 8.61 5.21 -20.26
N LYS A 142 8.81 6.35 -20.93
CA LYS A 142 8.16 6.67 -22.21
C LYS A 142 8.55 5.72 -23.35
N SER A 143 9.82 5.28 -23.39
CA SER A 143 10.37 4.43 -24.46
C SER A 143 9.75 3.03 -24.54
N ARG A 144 9.27 2.50 -23.42
CA ARG A 144 8.70 1.13 -23.31
C ARG A 144 7.24 1.13 -22.84
N SER A 145 6.64 2.30 -22.66
CA SER A 145 5.28 2.47 -22.12
C SER A 145 5.06 1.77 -20.78
N ILE A 146 6.11 1.73 -19.93
CA ILE A 146 6.04 1.13 -18.61
C ILE A 146 5.65 2.22 -17.62
N GLN A 147 4.54 2.01 -16.93
CA GLN A 147 4.12 2.83 -15.80
C GLN A 147 3.99 1.94 -14.56
N ALA A 148 4.61 2.37 -13.48
CA ALA A 148 4.67 1.65 -12.22
C ALA A 148 4.77 2.64 -11.06
N VAL A 149 4.53 2.18 -9.83
CA VAL A 149 4.66 3.00 -8.63
C VAL A 149 5.91 2.61 -7.87
N LEU A 150 6.74 3.60 -7.57
CA LEU A 150 7.86 3.48 -6.65
C LEU A 150 7.38 3.77 -5.24
N VAL A 151 7.75 2.90 -4.30
CA VAL A 151 7.39 3.02 -2.89
C VAL A 151 8.67 2.93 -2.06
N GLY A 152 9.08 4.05 -1.46
CA GLY A 152 10.20 4.10 -0.53
C GLY A 152 9.74 3.68 0.86
N LEU A 153 10.41 2.69 1.44
CA LEU A 153 10.03 2.07 2.70
C LEU A 153 11.03 2.39 3.81
N LYS A 154 10.58 2.28 5.06
CA LYS A 154 11.41 2.52 6.26
C LYS A 154 12.50 1.46 6.47
N ASN A 155 12.39 0.29 5.85
CA ASN A 155 13.36 -0.81 5.93
C ASN A 155 14.55 -0.65 4.97
N LEU A 156 14.83 0.56 4.49
CA LEU A 156 15.95 0.88 3.58
C LEU A 156 15.79 0.29 2.17
N GLU A 157 14.57 -0.03 1.77
CA GLU A 157 14.27 -0.55 0.43
C GLU A 157 13.32 0.38 -0.33
N VAL A 158 13.50 0.44 -1.65
CA VAL A 158 12.54 1.06 -2.57
C VAL A 158 11.97 -0.04 -3.44
N HIS A 159 10.66 -0.23 -3.34
CA HIS A 159 9.92 -1.23 -4.11
C HIS A 159 9.33 -0.61 -5.37
N LEU A 160 9.37 -1.35 -6.47
CA LEU A 160 8.70 -1.01 -7.71
C LEU A 160 7.50 -1.95 -7.92
N TYR A 161 6.29 -1.41 -7.87
CA TYR A 161 5.06 -2.18 -8.08
C TYR A 161 4.38 -1.82 -9.39
N ARG A 162 3.86 -2.85 -10.07
CA ARG A 162 2.92 -2.69 -11.19
C ARG A 162 1.64 -3.41 -10.84
N ASP A 163 0.57 -2.65 -10.71
CA ASP A 163 -0.66 -3.12 -10.06
C ASP A 163 -0.33 -3.76 -8.70
N LYS A 164 -0.70 -5.03 -8.51
CA LYS A 164 -0.43 -5.78 -7.28
C LYS A 164 0.93 -6.49 -7.27
N ASN A 165 1.65 -6.52 -8.39
CA ASN A 165 2.86 -7.32 -8.59
C ASN A 165 4.11 -6.51 -8.22
N LEU A 166 5.02 -7.11 -7.45
CA LEU A 166 6.33 -6.53 -7.14
C LEU A 166 7.32 -6.85 -8.27
N LEU A 167 7.79 -5.81 -8.96
CA LEU A 167 8.72 -5.96 -10.10
C LEU A 167 10.18 -5.96 -9.66
N SER A 168 10.55 -5.04 -8.77
CA SER A 168 11.94 -4.84 -8.37
C SER A 168 12.03 -4.28 -6.95
N VAL A 169 13.16 -4.57 -6.30
CA VAL A 169 13.53 -4.05 -4.99
C VAL A 169 14.92 -3.45 -5.10
N ILE A 170 15.05 -2.21 -4.67
CA ILE A 170 16.32 -1.48 -4.64
C ILE A 170 16.70 -1.28 -3.19
N SER A 171 17.76 -1.94 -2.73
CA SER A 171 18.33 -1.67 -1.42
C SER A 171 19.10 -0.34 -1.45
N THR A 172 18.91 0.45 -0.39
CA THR A 172 19.50 1.77 -0.21
C THR A 172 20.27 1.82 1.12
N PRO A 173 21.31 2.65 1.23
CA PRO A 173 22.12 2.71 2.46
C PRO A 173 21.42 3.42 3.63
N ASP A 174 20.40 4.24 3.35
CA ASP A 174 19.64 5.02 4.33
C ASP A 174 18.19 5.21 3.85
N ILE A 175 17.28 5.56 4.76
CA ILE A 175 15.84 5.71 4.49
C ILE A 175 15.64 6.79 3.43
N VAL A 176 14.96 6.42 2.34
CA VAL A 176 14.61 7.35 1.27
C VAL A 176 13.40 8.19 1.66
N THR A 177 13.53 9.52 1.61
CA THR A 177 12.49 10.49 1.98
C THR A 177 11.81 11.12 0.77
N SER A 178 12.48 11.19 -0.39
CA SER A 178 11.88 11.65 -1.64
C SER A 178 12.34 10.83 -2.84
N LEU A 179 11.48 10.73 -3.84
CA LEU A 179 11.67 9.97 -5.06
C LEU A 179 11.22 10.84 -6.25
N CYS A 180 12.10 10.99 -7.24
CA CYS A 180 11.76 11.63 -8.51
C CYS A 180 12.31 10.77 -9.65
N PHE A 181 11.43 10.34 -10.55
CA PHE A 181 11.82 9.63 -11.76
C PHE A 181 11.53 10.50 -12.98
N GLY A 182 12.51 10.61 -13.86
CA GLY A 182 12.36 11.33 -15.12
C GLY A 182 13.69 11.67 -15.76
N ARG A 183 13.63 12.62 -16.70
CA ARG A 183 14.80 13.06 -17.45
C ARG A 183 15.71 13.91 -16.56
N TYR A 184 16.97 13.51 -16.45
CA TYR A 184 18.02 14.26 -15.78
C TYR A 184 19.20 14.49 -16.73
N GLY A 185 19.36 15.75 -17.17
CA GLY A 185 20.35 16.11 -18.18
C GLY A 185 20.07 15.45 -19.54
N ARG A 186 20.96 14.57 -19.97
CA ARG A 186 20.87 13.85 -21.26
C ARG A 186 20.23 12.46 -21.14
N GLU A 187 19.98 11.98 -19.93
CA GLU A 187 19.39 10.67 -19.68
C GLU A 187 17.90 10.80 -19.36
N ASP A 188 17.06 10.15 -20.15
CA ASP A 188 15.59 10.24 -20.03
C ASP A 188 15.04 9.43 -18.84
N ASP A 189 15.71 8.33 -18.48
CA ASP A 189 15.24 7.38 -17.48
C ASP A 189 16.14 7.40 -16.23
N THR A 190 16.03 8.46 -15.42
CA THR A 190 16.84 8.63 -14.19
C THR A 190 15.97 8.65 -12.94
N LEU A 191 16.33 7.84 -11.94
CA LEU A 191 15.76 7.85 -10.60
C LEU A 191 16.67 8.64 -9.65
N ILE A 192 16.14 9.72 -9.10
CA ILE A 192 16.78 10.55 -8.08
C ILE A 192 16.10 10.28 -6.74
N MET A 193 16.90 10.06 -5.71
CA MET A 193 16.43 9.74 -4.36
C MET A 193 17.20 10.57 -3.34
N THR A 194 16.51 11.15 -2.36
CA THR A 194 17.15 11.80 -1.21
C THR A 194 16.97 10.94 0.03
N THR A 195 18.00 10.84 0.85
CA THR A 195 17.95 10.08 2.10
C THR A 195 17.65 10.97 3.29
N LYS A 196 17.23 10.36 4.41
CA LYS A 196 16.94 11.05 5.67
C LYS A 196 18.18 11.76 6.23
N GLY A 197 19.37 11.18 6.05
CA GLY A 197 20.65 11.78 6.43
C GLY A 197 21.12 12.92 5.52
N GLY A 198 20.35 13.31 4.50
CA GLY A 198 20.71 14.37 3.55
C GLY A 198 21.56 13.90 2.37
N GLY A 199 21.73 12.59 2.19
CA GLY A 199 22.42 12.02 1.03
C GLY A 199 21.58 12.13 -0.24
N LEU A 200 22.26 12.21 -1.39
CA LEU A 200 21.64 12.17 -2.72
C LEU A 200 22.11 10.91 -3.46
N ILE A 201 21.17 10.12 -3.96
CA ILE A 201 21.43 8.90 -4.73
C ILE A 201 20.79 9.06 -6.10
N ILE A 202 21.58 8.87 -7.15
CA ILE A 202 21.13 8.94 -8.54
C ILE A 202 21.36 7.58 -9.18
N LYS A 203 20.31 7.00 -9.76
CA LYS A 203 20.35 5.74 -10.50
C LYS A 203 19.82 5.95 -11.91
N ILE A 204 20.66 5.68 -12.91
CA ILE A 204 20.27 5.71 -14.32
C ILE A 204 19.79 4.32 -14.72
N LEU A 205 18.58 4.24 -15.28
CA LEU A 205 18.03 2.99 -15.78
C LEU A 205 18.67 2.65 -17.12
N LYS A 206 19.19 1.43 -17.25
CA LYS A 206 19.78 0.98 -18.52
C LYS A 206 18.68 0.86 -19.59
N ARG A 207 18.98 1.26 -20.82
CA ARG A 207 18.06 1.13 -21.98
C ARG A 207 17.60 -0.32 -22.24
N THR A 208 18.44 -1.29 -21.86
CA THR A 208 18.16 -2.73 -22.00
C THR A 208 17.43 -3.33 -20.81
N ALA A 209 17.12 -2.55 -19.77
CA ALA A 209 16.40 -3.07 -18.62
C ALA A 209 15.00 -3.53 -19.02
N GLN A 210 14.65 -4.73 -18.59
CA GLN A 210 13.31 -5.31 -18.71
C GLN A 210 12.80 -5.56 -17.30
N PHE A 211 11.59 -5.11 -17.02
CA PHE A 211 10.89 -5.41 -15.78
C PHE A 211 9.96 -6.60 -16.05
N GLU A 212 10.42 -7.78 -15.71
CA GLU A 212 9.59 -8.98 -15.82
C GLU A 212 8.65 -9.06 -14.62
N GLU A 213 7.39 -9.40 -14.90
CA GLU A 213 6.45 -9.77 -13.85
C GLU A 213 6.89 -11.13 -13.34
N LYS A 214 7.49 -11.15 -12.15
CA LYS A 214 7.66 -12.41 -11.43
C LYS A 214 6.26 -12.88 -11.05
N ASP A 215 5.82 -14.00 -11.60
CA ASP A 215 4.61 -14.68 -11.16
C ASP A 215 4.76 -15.02 -9.68
N THR A 216 4.26 -14.13 -8.81
CA THR A 216 4.00 -14.42 -7.41
C THR A 216 2.70 -15.21 -7.30
N SER A 217 2.51 -16.24 -8.13
CA SER A 217 1.67 -17.36 -7.73
C SER A 217 2.39 -17.98 -6.55
N SER A 218 2.11 -17.46 -5.35
CA SER A 218 2.50 -18.09 -4.11
C SER A 218 2.05 -19.54 -4.24
N GLY A 219 3.01 -20.45 -4.37
CA GLY A 219 2.74 -21.87 -4.28
C GLY A 219 2.00 -22.16 -2.96
N PRO A 220 1.46 -23.39 -2.81
CA PRO A 220 0.78 -23.77 -1.59
C PRO A 220 1.59 -23.32 -0.36
N PRO A 221 0.93 -22.76 0.68
CA PRO A 221 1.59 -22.13 1.80
C PRO A 221 2.70 -23.05 2.33
N ILE A 222 3.89 -22.49 2.58
CA ILE A 222 5.12 -23.22 2.92
C ILE A 222 4.89 -24.19 4.11
N GLY A 223 3.92 -23.90 4.99
CA GLY A 223 3.48 -24.77 6.08
C GLY A 223 2.95 -26.16 5.67
N GLN A 224 2.51 -26.37 4.42
CA GLN A 224 2.09 -27.68 3.91
C GLN A 224 3.27 -28.62 3.60
N SER A 225 4.48 -28.07 3.49
CA SER A 225 5.73 -28.84 3.32
C SER A 225 6.37 -29.24 4.65
N ILE A 226 5.88 -28.69 5.78
CA ILE A 226 6.32 -29.07 7.11
C ILE A 226 5.68 -30.42 7.42
N LYS A 227 6.47 -31.48 7.28
CA LYS A 227 6.09 -32.81 7.76
C LYS A 227 5.74 -32.70 9.23
N LEU A 228 4.47 -32.89 9.56
CA LEU A 228 4.01 -32.93 10.94
C LEU A 228 4.89 -33.90 11.72
N ASN A 229 5.47 -33.45 12.82
CA ASN A 229 6.24 -34.30 13.72
C ASN A 229 5.27 -35.14 14.56
N VAL A 230 4.53 -36.03 13.88
CA VAL A 230 3.63 -36.98 14.53
C VAL A 230 4.49 -38.09 15.13
N PRO A 231 4.50 -38.27 16.47
CA PRO A 231 5.23 -39.35 17.08
C PRO A 231 4.75 -40.70 16.53
N LYS A 232 5.68 -41.56 16.13
CA LYS A 232 5.33 -42.90 15.65
C LYS A 232 4.83 -43.74 16.81
N LYS A 233 3.70 -44.44 16.63
CA LYS A 233 3.23 -45.45 17.58
C LYS A 233 4.26 -46.59 17.63
N THR A 234 4.79 -46.86 18.81
CA THR A 234 5.72 -47.97 19.04
C THR A 234 4.96 -49.29 19.18
N LYS A 235 5.65 -50.42 19.01
CA LYS A 235 5.07 -51.75 19.26
C LYS A 235 4.46 -51.85 20.67
N LEU A 236 5.14 -51.28 21.67
CA LEU A 236 4.66 -51.23 23.05
C LEU A 236 3.29 -50.54 23.17
N TYR A 237 3.09 -49.42 22.48
CA TYR A 237 1.80 -48.73 22.47
C TYR A 237 0.70 -49.62 21.87
N VAL A 238 1.00 -50.33 20.78
CA VAL A 238 0.04 -51.25 20.15
C VAL A 238 -0.31 -52.42 21.06
N ASP A 239 0.71 -53.05 21.68
CA ASP A 239 0.51 -54.17 22.60
C ASP A 239 -0.31 -53.75 23.84
N GLN A 240 -0.07 -52.54 24.36
CA GLN A 240 -0.85 -51.97 25.45
C GLN A 240 -2.32 -51.75 25.06
N THR A 241 -2.60 -51.24 23.85
CA THR A 241 -3.98 -51.07 23.39
C THR A 241 -4.74 -52.39 23.23
N LEU A 242 -4.05 -53.47 22.84
CA LEU A 242 -4.65 -54.82 22.79
C LEU A 242 -4.98 -55.34 24.18
N ARG A 243 -4.04 -55.21 25.13
CA ARG A 243 -4.26 -55.60 26.53
C ARG A 243 -5.41 -54.83 27.18
N GLU A 244 -5.49 -53.51 26.93
CA GLU A 244 -6.56 -52.65 27.45
C GLU A 244 -7.91 -53.02 26.84
N ARG A 245 -7.96 -53.38 25.55
CA ARG A 245 -9.18 -53.85 24.88
C ARG A 245 -9.70 -55.16 25.48
N GLU A 246 -8.82 -56.12 25.76
CA GLU A 246 -9.20 -57.44 26.28
C GLU A 246 -9.61 -57.40 27.76
N ASN A 247 -9.01 -56.48 28.55
CA ASN A 247 -9.20 -56.42 29.99
C ASN A 247 -9.91 -55.14 30.47
N ALA A 248 -10.68 -54.49 29.58
CA ALA A 248 -11.27 -53.16 29.82
C ALA A 248 -12.11 -53.10 31.11
N VAL A 249 -12.96 -54.11 31.33
CA VAL A 249 -13.88 -54.16 32.48
C VAL A 249 -13.14 -54.30 33.81
N GLU A 250 -12.11 -55.15 33.84
CA GLU A 250 -11.28 -55.32 35.03
C GLU A 250 -10.45 -54.07 35.34
N LEU A 251 -9.85 -53.45 34.32
CA LEU A 251 -9.06 -52.24 34.47
C LEU A 251 -9.93 -51.09 34.99
N TRP A 252 -11.14 -50.93 34.47
CA TRP A 252 -12.10 -49.93 34.94
C TRP A 252 -12.53 -50.17 36.40
N SER A 253 -12.79 -51.43 36.75
CA SER A 253 -13.18 -51.81 38.11
C SER A 253 -12.04 -51.57 39.11
N LYS A 254 -10.80 -51.92 38.75
CA LYS A 254 -9.59 -51.66 39.56
C LYS A 254 -9.30 -50.16 39.68
N ALA A 255 -9.50 -49.39 38.61
CA ALA A 255 -9.36 -47.93 38.65
C ALA A 255 -10.38 -47.30 39.62
N ASN A 256 -11.66 -47.68 39.53
CA ASN A 256 -12.70 -47.15 40.43
C ASN A 256 -12.47 -47.54 41.89
N PHE A 257 -12.04 -48.78 42.14
CA PHE A 257 -11.75 -49.25 43.49
C PHE A 257 -10.51 -48.59 44.11
N SER A 258 -9.52 -48.21 43.30
CA SER A 258 -8.33 -47.49 43.78
C SER A 258 -8.57 -45.98 43.94
N LEU A 259 -9.41 -45.38 43.08
CA LEU A 259 -9.75 -43.95 43.12
C LEU A 259 -10.61 -43.58 44.35
N SER A 260 -11.46 -44.48 44.84
CA SER A 260 -12.32 -44.21 46.01
C SER A 260 -11.53 -43.93 47.31
N PRO A 261 -10.55 -44.76 47.75
CA PRO A 261 -9.73 -44.45 48.90
C PRO A 261 -8.75 -43.29 48.63
N LEU A 262 -8.30 -43.08 47.40
CA LEU A 262 -7.47 -41.92 47.02
C LEU A 262 -8.22 -40.59 47.21
N THR A 263 -9.51 -40.57 46.91
CA THR A 263 -10.39 -39.39 47.10
C THR A 263 -10.59 -39.11 48.58
N ILE A 264 -10.84 -40.15 49.38
CA ILE A 264 -10.97 -40.06 50.86
C ILE A 264 -9.66 -39.60 51.52
N ARG A 265 -8.50 -40.09 51.04
CA ARG A 265 -7.18 -39.64 51.51
C ARG A 265 -6.91 -38.18 51.18
N LYS A 266 -7.31 -37.69 50.00
CA LYS A 266 -7.16 -36.27 49.64
C LYS A 266 -8.09 -35.35 50.44
N SER A 267 -9.27 -35.81 50.86
CA SER A 267 -10.16 -35.02 51.73
C SER A 267 -9.69 -34.95 53.19
N ASN A 268 -9.01 -36.00 53.70
CA ASN A 268 -8.46 -36.03 55.07
C ASN A 268 -7.14 -35.25 55.25
N VAL A 269 -6.63 -34.60 54.19
CA VAL A 269 -5.41 -33.76 54.22
C VAL A 269 -5.75 -32.26 54.22
N ARG A 270 -7.03 -31.88 54.39
CA ARG A 270 -7.37 -30.49 54.74
C ARG A 270 -7.23 -30.29 56.25
N PHE A 271 -6.04 -29.86 56.66
CA PHE A 271 -5.83 -29.02 57.84
C PHE A 271 -5.68 -27.57 57.38
#